data_AF-A0A7X3ZFA5-F1
#
_entry.id   AF-A0A7X3ZFA5-F1
#
_cell.length_a   1.000
_cell.length_b   1.000
_cell.length_c   1.000
_cell.angle_alpha   90.00
_cell.angle_beta   90.00
_cell.angle_gamma   90.00
#
_symmetry.space_group_name_H-M   'P 1'
#
loop_
_entity.id
_entity.type
_entity.pdbx_description
1 polymer ?
#
loop_
_entity_poly.entity_id
_entity_poly.type
_entity_poly.pdbx_seq_one_letter_code
_entity_poly.pdbx_strand_id
1 'polypeptide(L)'
;MRFFNTAGPIKPDINYYIPPLGRIDLDEVLLLIEQQRYFVIHAPRQTGKTSALLALMDELNGSGRYRCLYINVEIGQSAREDVGAAMQAILGQLAVRAERILGERVVEEVWYETLQRVGPHNALQIVLARW
;
A
#
# COMPACT_ATOMS: atom_id res chain seq x y z
N MET A 1 25.00 -6.55 -24.01
CA MET A 1 25.14 -6.76 -22.56
C MET A 1 24.06 -5.93 -21.87
N ARG A 2 23.22 -6.53 -21.00
CA ARG A 2 22.16 -5.81 -20.29
C ARG A 2 22.71 -5.31 -18.96
N PHE A 3 22.61 -4.01 -18.68
CA PHE A 3 23.17 -3.39 -17.47
C PHE A 3 22.04 -2.95 -16.54
N PHE A 4 21.99 -3.53 -15.35
CA PHE A 4 21.06 -3.10 -14.32
C PHE A 4 21.58 -1.83 -13.66
N ASN A 5 20.75 -0.80 -13.56
CA ASN A 5 21.10 0.34 -12.72
C ASN A 5 21.12 -0.09 -11.25
N THR A 6 22.28 0.06 -10.60
CA THR A 6 22.48 -0.24 -9.18
C THR A 6 22.55 1.03 -8.32
N ALA A 7 22.50 2.23 -8.93
CA ALA A 7 22.59 3.52 -8.23
C ALA A 7 21.52 4.50 -8.73
N GLY A 8 20.61 4.90 -7.84
CA GLY A 8 19.57 5.88 -8.13
C GLY A 8 18.32 5.31 -8.82
N PRO A 9 17.37 6.19 -9.22
CA PRO A 9 16.09 5.77 -9.78
C PRO A 9 16.21 5.01 -11.10
N ILE A 10 15.31 4.05 -11.33
CA ILE A 10 15.19 3.38 -12.63
C ILE A 10 14.46 4.28 -13.61
N LYS A 11 15.08 4.56 -14.76
CA LYS A 11 14.49 5.26 -15.90
C LYS A 11 14.13 4.22 -16.98
N PRO A 12 12.83 3.87 -17.17
CA PRO A 12 12.41 2.77 -18.04
C PRO A 12 12.86 2.89 -19.50
N ASP A 13 13.08 4.11 -19.97
CA ASP A 13 13.51 4.47 -21.32
C ASP A 13 14.98 4.15 -21.61
N ILE A 14 15.84 4.13 -20.59
CA ILE A 14 17.29 3.95 -20.76
C ILE A 14 17.93 2.85 -19.91
N ASN A 15 17.26 2.43 -18.83
CA ASN A 15 17.79 1.40 -17.94
C ASN A 15 17.19 0.04 -18.28
N TYR A 16 18.01 -1.00 -18.31
CA TYR A 16 17.49 -2.35 -18.33
C TYR A 16 16.86 -2.67 -16.97
N TYR A 17 15.58 -3.05 -16.97
CA TYR A 17 14.86 -3.46 -15.77
C TYR A 17 13.90 -4.61 -16.09
N ILE A 18 13.61 -5.40 -15.06
CA ILE A 18 12.54 -6.40 -15.13
C ILE A 18 11.24 -5.70 -14.71
N PRO A 19 10.19 -5.70 -15.56
CA PRO A 19 8.89 -5.12 -15.23
C PRO A 19 8.42 -5.60 -13.85
N PRO A 20 7.96 -4.71 -12.94
CA PRO A 20 7.60 -5.10 -11.59
C PRO A 20 6.50 -6.16 -11.52
N LEU A 21 5.48 -6.08 -12.39
CA LEU A 21 4.39 -7.06 -12.45
C LEU A 21 4.88 -8.44 -12.89
N GLY A 22 5.92 -8.53 -13.73
CA GLY A 22 6.52 -9.80 -14.13
C GLY A 22 7.32 -10.51 -13.02
N ARG A 23 7.37 -9.93 -11.81
CA ARG A 23 8.02 -10.52 -10.62
C ARG A 23 7.04 -11.27 -9.72
N ILE A 24 5.75 -11.18 -10.02
CA ILE A 24 4.67 -11.90 -9.33
C ILE A 24 3.87 -12.70 -10.37
N ASP A 25 3.20 -13.75 -9.92
CA ASP A 25 2.19 -14.40 -10.75
C ASP A 25 0.94 -13.51 -10.76
N LEU A 26 0.85 -12.63 -11.77
CA LEU A 26 -0.21 -11.62 -11.84
C LEU A 26 -1.58 -12.27 -12.00
N ASP A 27 -1.69 -13.34 -12.78
CA ASP A 27 -2.97 -14.02 -13.02
C ASP A 27 -3.48 -14.68 -11.74
N GLU A 28 -2.59 -15.33 -10.97
CA GLU A 28 -2.94 -15.88 -9.67
C GLU A 28 -3.36 -14.78 -8.68
N VAL A 29 -2.61 -13.68 -8.62
CA VAL A 29 -2.94 -12.55 -7.73
C VAL A 29 -4.29 -11.93 -8.08
N LEU A 30 -4.57 -11.69 -9.36
CA LEU A 30 -5.86 -11.17 -9.80
C LEU A 30 -7.01 -12.14 -9.48
N LEU A 31 -6.79 -13.45 -9.64
CA LEU A 31 -7.77 -14.46 -9.24
C LEU A 31 -8.06 -14.42 -7.73
N LEU A 32 -7.02 -14.26 -6.90
CA LEU A 32 -7.19 -14.14 -5.44
C LEU A 32 -7.95 -12.86 -5.06
N ILE A 33 -7.72 -11.75 -5.75
CA ILE A 33 -8.45 -10.49 -5.56
C ILE A 33 -9.94 -10.67 -5.94
N GLU A 34 -10.23 -11.28 -7.09
CA GLU A 34 -11.61 -11.57 -7.51
C GLU A 34 -12.34 -12.48 -6.50
N GLN A 35 -11.60 -13.40 -5.88
CA GLN A 35 -12.13 -14.26 -4.81
C GLN A 35 -12.16 -13.60 -3.43
N GLN A 36 -11.80 -12.32 -3.30
CA GLN A 36 -11.74 -11.56 -2.05
C GLN A 36 -10.85 -12.22 -0.99
N ARG A 37 -9.73 -12.83 -1.41
CA ARG A 37 -8.80 -13.53 -0.54
C ARG A 37 -7.61 -12.66 -0.16
N TYR A 38 -7.14 -12.84 1.07
CA TYR A 38 -5.83 -12.32 1.47
C TYR A 38 -4.73 -13.19 0.88
N PHE A 39 -3.62 -12.56 0.48
CA PHE A 39 -2.44 -13.24 -0.02
C PHE A 39 -1.16 -12.59 0.50
N VAL A 40 -0.07 -13.35 0.47
CA VAL A 40 1.25 -12.89 0.92
C VAL A 40 2.24 -13.09 -0.21
N ILE A 41 2.94 -12.02 -0.58
CA ILE A 41 4.05 -12.11 -1.53
C ILE A 41 5.30 -12.56 -0.77
N HIS A 42 5.62 -13.84 -0.86
CA HIS A 42 6.83 -14.40 -0.27
C HIS A 42 8.03 -14.24 -1.23
N ALA A 43 8.97 -13.37 -0.89
CA ALA A 43 10.23 -13.23 -1.62
C ALA A 43 11.36 -12.75 -0.71
N PRO A 44 12.64 -13.09 -1.00
CA PRO A 44 13.80 -12.63 -0.24
C PRO A 44 13.87 -11.11 -0.05
N ARG A 45 14.70 -10.64 0.89
CA ARG A 45 14.92 -9.20 1.09
C ARG A 45 15.41 -8.54 -0.21
N GLN A 46 14.99 -7.30 -0.44
CA GLN A 46 15.42 -6.45 -1.57
C GLN A 46 15.10 -7.00 -2.99
N THR A 47 14.16 -7.92 -3.11
CA THR A 47 13.68 -8.46 -4.41
C THR A 47 12.65 -7.58 -5.13
N GLY A 48 12.31 -6.42 -4.57
CA GLY A 48 11.38 -5.48 -5.18
C GLY A 48 9.90 -5.79 -4.95
N LYS A 49 9.54 -6.45 -3.84
CA LYS A 49 8.15 -6.68 -3.42
C LYS A 49 7.32 -5.39 -3.41
N THR A 50 7.85 -4.33 -2.80
CA THR A 50 7.18 -3.02 -2.76
C THR A 50 6.98 -2.46 -4.17
N SER A 51 7.96 -2.59 -5.06
CA SER A 51 7.82 -2.15 -6.45
C SER A 51 6.75 -2.94 -7.20
N ALA A 52 6.63 -4.25 -6.96
CA ALA A 52 5.57 -5.07 -7.54
C ALA A 52 4.18 -4.68 -6.99
N LEU A 53 4.04 -4.44 -5.69
CA LEU A 53 2.78 -3.98 -5.08
C LEU A 53 2.34 -2.61 -5.57
N LEU A 54 3.28 -1.68 -5.76
CA LEU A 54 2.97 -0.35 -6.33
C LEU A 54 2.48 -0.48 -7.78
N ALA A 55 3.16 -1.29 -8.61
CA ALA A 55 2.71 -1.53 -9.97
C ALA A 55 1.35 -2.25 -10.02
N LEU A 56 1.08 -3.16 -9.08
CA LEU A 56 -0.22 -3.83 -8.96
C LEU A 56 -1.33 -2.83 -8.58
N MET A 57 -1.06 -1.91 -7.65
CA MET A 57 -1.99 -0.83 -7.30
C MET A 57 -2.31 0.04 -8.52
N ASP A 58 -1.30 0.42 -9.31
CA ASP A 58 -1.48 1.22 -10.52
C ASP A 58 -2.33 0.46 -11.58
N GLU A 59 -2.06 -0.83 -11.78
CA GLU A 59 -2.83 -1.70 -12.68
C GLU A 59 -4.30 -1.82 -12.25
N LEU A 60 -4.54 -2.09 -10.97
CA LEU A 60 -5.88 -2.23 -10.40
C LEU A 60 -6.69 -0.93 -10.52
N ASN A 61 -6.08 0.21 -10.17
CA ASN A 61 -6.72 1.52 -10.29
C ASN A 61 -6.95 1.90 -11.76
N GLY A 62 -6.00 1.58 -12.65
CA GLY A 62 -6.11 1.82 -14.10
C GLY A 62 -7.23 1.04 -14.76
N SER A 63 -7.62 -0.12 -14.21
CA SER A 63 -8.75 -0.92 -14.70
C SER A 63 -10.12 -0.26 -14.51
N GLY A 64 -10.22 0.72 -13.59
CA GLY A 64 -11.49 1.34 -13.18
C GLY A 64 -12.45 0.43 -12.41
N ARG A 65 -12.09 -0.84 -12.18
CA ARG A 65 -12.91 -1.82 -11.44
C ARG A 65 -12.63 -1.83 -9.95
N TYR A 66 -11.44 -1.40 -9.55
CA TYR A 66 -10.97 -1.46 -8.17
C TYR A 66 -10.57 -0.08 -7.67
N ARG A 67 -10.73 0.12 -6.37
CA ARG A 67 -10.11 1.20 -5.60
C ARG A 67 -9.04 0.57 -4.73
N CYS A 68 -7.78 0.71 -5.13
CA CYS A 68 -6.63 0.10 -4.49
C CYS A 68 -5.73 1.18 -3.89
N LEU A 69 -5.29 0.97 -2.65
CA LEU A 69 -4.34 1.84 -1.99
C LEU A 69 -3.21 1.04 -1.34
N TYR A 70 -1.97 1.36 -1.71
CA TYR A 70 -0.79 0.90 -0.99
C TYR A 70 -0.49 1.81 0.21
N ILE A 71 -0.44 1.18 1.39
CA ILE A 71 -0.03 1.80 2.65
C ILE A 71 1.22 1.10 3.22
N ASN A 72 2.12 1.88 3.83
CA ASN A 72 3.23 1.35 4.61
C ASN A 72 2.91 1.47 6.11
N VAL A 73 2.78 0.32 6.78
CA VAL A 73 2.47 0.24 8.22
C VAL A 73 3.71 0.06 9.11
N GLU A 74 4.92 -0.03 8.53
CA GLU A 74 6.18 -0.19 9.27
C GLU A 74 6.46 1.00 10.21
N ILE A 75 5.90 2.17 9.92
CA ILE A 75 6.01 3.35 10.80
C ILE A 75 5.49 3.06 12.22
N GLY A 76 4.54 2.12 12.37
CA GLY A 76 4.05 1.70 13.68
C GLY A 76 5.11 1.02 14.54
N GLN A 77 6.17 0.46 13.95
CA GLN A 77 7.22 -0.23 14.70
C GLN A 77 7.99 0.69 15.66
N SER A 78 8.11 1.99 15.35
CA SER A 78 8.79 2.94 16.24
C SER A 78 8.05 3.16 17.56
N ALA A 79 6.75 2.87 17.60
CA ALA A 79 5.91 2.99 18.79
C ALA A 79 6.07 1.81 19.78
N ARG A 80 6.76 0.73 19.39
CA ARG A 80 6.97 -0.48 20.20
C ARG A 80 5.63 -1.06 20.69
N GLU A 81 5.37 -1.02 22.00
CA GLU A 81 4.17 -1.56 22.64
C GLU A 81 3.03 -0.53 22.73
N ASP A 82 3.26 0.72 22.30
CA ASP A 82 2.24 1.76 22.28
C ASP A 82 1.32 1.60 21.05
N VAL A 83 0.24 0.85 21.24
CA VAL A 83 -0.80 0.63 20.22
C VAL A 83 -1.46 1.96 19.80
N GLY A 84 -1.58 2.92 20.72
CA GLY A 84 -2.17 4.22 20.45
C GLY A 84 -1.35 5.02 19.44
N ALA A 85 -0.06 5.18 19.74
CA ALA A 85 0.87 5.86 18.86
C ALA A 85 1.05 5.13 17.52
N ALA A 86 1.10 3.79 17.52
CA ALA A 86 1.16 3.00 16.29
C ALA A 86 -0.07 3.23 15.40
N MET A 87 -1.28 3.18 15.99
CA MET A 87 -2.52 3.38 15.25
C MET A 87 -2.63 4.80 14.69
N GLN A 88 -2.25 5.81 15.47
CA GLN A 88 -2.20 7.20 15.00
C GLN A 88 -1.30 7.34 13.77
N ALA A 89 -0.11 6.73 13.79
CA ALA A 89 0.83 6.76 12.67
C ALA A 89 0.26 6.05 11.42
N ILE A 90 -0.39 4.90 11.59
CA ILE A 90 -1.01 4.14 10.49
C ILE A 90 -2.17 4.93 9.87
N LEU A 91 -3.07 5.50 10.68
CA LEU A 91 -4.21 6.29 10.19
C LEU A 91 -3.76 7.57 9.46
N GLY A 92 -2.77 8.28 9.99
CA GLY A 92 -2.20 9.43 9.31
C GLY A 92 -1.53 9.05 7.98
N GLN A 93 -0.86 7.90 7.92
CA GLN A 93 -0.29 7.39 6.67
C GLN A 93 -1.39 7.06 5.65
N LEU A 94 -2.46 6.40 6.09
CA LEU A 94 -3.63 6.09 5.27
C LEU A 94 -4.25 7.37 4.68
N ALA A 95 -4.45 8.41 5.51
CA ALA A 95 -5.00 9.69 5.08
C ALA A 95 -4.15 10.35 3.98
N VAL A 96 -2.85 10.49 4.22
CA VAL A 96 -1.92 11.10 3.26
C VAL A 96 -1.87 10.32 1.94
N ARG A 97 -1.94 8.99 1.99
CA ARG A 97 -1.90 8.16 0.78
C ARG A 97 -3.21 8.21 0.01
N ALA A 98 -4.35 8.14 0.70
CA ALA A 98 -5.67 8.25 0.08
C ALA A 98 -5.79 9.57 -0.70
N GLU A 99 -5.37 10.68 -0.09
CA GLU A 99 -5.39 11.98 -0.76
C GLU A 99 -4.44 12.01 -1.96
N ARG A 100 -3.18 11.58 -1.80
CA ARG A 100 -2.18 11.71 -2.87
C ARG A 100 -2.37 10.76 -4.05
N ILE A 101 -2.92 9.57 -3.82
CA ILE A 101 -3.03 8.52 -4.84
C ILE A 101 -4.44 8.46 -5.42
N LEU A 102 -5.46 8.57 -4.57
CA LEU A 102 -6.86 8.45 -4.97
C LEU A 102 -7.56 9.82 -5.08
N GLY A 103 -6.95 10.89 -4.60
CA GLY A 103 -7.55 12.23 -4.59
C GLY A 103 -8.61 12.41 -3.51
N GLU A 104 -8.68 11.50 -2.55
CA GLU A 104 -9.79 11.40 -1.60
C GLU A 104 -9.41 11.93 -0.22
N ARG A 105 -10.21 12.86 0.30
CA ARG A 105 -9.95 13.54 1.57
C ARG A 105 -10.78 13.02 2.74
N VAL A 106 -11.73 12.13 2.48
CA VAL A 106 -12.65 11.57 3.49
C VAL A 106 -11.88 10.97 4.67
N VAL A 107 -10.79 10.22 4.42
CA VAL A 107 -9.98 9.65 5.51
C VAL A 107 -9.41 10.76 6.38
N GLU A 108 -8.82 11.79 5.78
CA GLU A 108 -8.21 12.92 6.50
C GLU A 108 -9.24 13.64 7.38
N GLU A 109 -10.46 13.80 6.88
CA GLU A 109 -11.54 14.48 7.60
C GLU A 109 -12.04 13.70 8.82
N VAL A 110 -11.97 12.36 8.81
CA VAL A 110 -12.64 11.53 9.82
C VAL A 110 -11.70 10.80 10.78
N TRP A 111 -10.44 10.55 10.42
CA TRP A 111 -9.61 9.61 11.18
C TRP A 111 -9.27 10.08 12.58
N TYR A 112 -8.98 11.38 12.75
CA TYR A 112 -8.54 11.92 14.03
C TYR A 112 -9.67 11.90 15.07
N GLU A 113 -10.86 12.38 14.71
CA GLU A 113 -12.05 12.33 15.57
C GLU A 113 -12.43 10.87 15.88
N THR A 114 -12.36 10.00 14.87
CA THR A 114 -12.69 8.57 15.06
C THR A 114 -11.74 7.92 16.06
N LEU A 115 -10.43 8.19 15.96
CA LEU A 115 -9.44 7.68 16.89
C LEU A 115 -9.71 8.12 18.33
N GLN A 116 -10.04 9.40 18.54
CA GLN A 116 -10.37 9.93 19.86
C GLN A 116 -11.64 9.31 20.45
N ARG A 117 -12.66 9.07 19.60
CA ARG A 117 -13.98 8.62 20.05
C ARG A 117 -14.05 7.13 20.36
N VAL A 118 -13.41 6.28 19.55
CA VAL A 118 -13.55 4.81 19.66
C VAL A 118 -12.28 4.09 20.11
N GLY A 119 -11.19 4.84 20.27
CA GLY A 119 -9.89 4.33 20.69
C GLY A 119 -9.11 3.59 19.59
N PRO A 120 -7.84 3.28 19.83
CA PRO A 120 -6.91 2.80 18.82
C PRO A 120 -7.19 1.39 18.30
N HIS A 121 -7.93 0.58 19.04
CA HIS A 121 -8.25 -0.79 18.61
C HIS A 121 -9.35 -0.84 17.53
N ASN A 122 -10.25 0.15 17.50
CA ASN A 122 -11.41 0.16 16.60
C ASN A 122 -11.31 1.22 15.50
N ALA A 123 -10.41 2.21 15.66
CA ALA A 123 -10.35 3.37 14.79
C ALA A 123 -10.15 2.99 13.31
N LEU A 124 -9.22 2.10 12.99
CA LEU A 124 -8.96 1.67 11.61
C LEU A 124 -10.20 1.08 10.95
N GLN A 125 -10.91 0.17 11.62
CA GLN A 125 -12.12 -0.45 11.08
C GLN A 125 -13.19 0.60 10.79
N ILE A 126 -13.42 1.54 11.70
CA ILE A 126 -14.47 2.57 11.53
C ILE A 126 -14.09 3.57 10.45
N VAL A 127 -12.83 3.96 10.37
CA VAL A 127 -12.34 4.83 9.28
C VAL A 127 -12.54 4.16 7.94
N LEU A 128 -12.17 2.89 7.79
CA LEU A 128 -12.37 2.14 6.55
C LEU A 128 -13.86 1.93 6.22
N ALA A 129 -14.73 1.78 7.22
CA ALA A 129 -16.17 1.64 7.00
C ALA A 129 -16.86 2.96 6.58
N ARG A 130 -16.25 4.11 6.86
CA ARG A 130 -16.75 5.43 6.47
C ARG A 130 -16.22 5.89 5.10
N TRP A 131 -15.18 5.22 4.61
CA TRP A 131 -14.41 5.57 3.42
C TRP A 131 -14.84 4.76 2.20
#